data_AF-A0A8J9WLH8-F1
#
_entry.id   AF-A0A8J9WLH8-F1
#
_cell.length_a   1.000
_cell.length_b   1.000
_cell.length_c   1.000
_cell.angle_alpha   90.00
_cell.angle_beta   90.00
_cell.angle_gamma   90.00
#
_symmetry.space_group_name_H-M   'P 1'
#
loop_
_entity.id
_entity.type
_entity.pdbx_description
1 polymer ?
#
loop_
_entity_poly.entity_id
_entity_poly.type
_entity_poly.pdbx_seq_one_letter_code
_entity_poly.pdbx_strand_id
1 'polypeptide(L)'
;MVHLIRRQVAKWSVACRVVGVTDACDHPKEAASRHKVVRCSSGDALDRERERPGAQWTVDADMLSREGPGLVLASDSGHACPADAHAVAEALQRAGLCGPHSSTRLLLLGPRTLADVLESILEVGAAAGAAAEAVRVVDRLRARLRAAAAEVAAAQSRPRVMILDSLQPLSLGGLWLPEVVDLSGGDQELLEPGSASRAIAWDEVRSATPEVLLVAGNGCGPAGALGAVSELAALPGWWSLPAVKAGRVYIVDAPLLLRAGPRIVDGVEVLARILHPDLVLRRCPEKAVLKLALHGGQRCRQRLVPNYFLPFR
;
A
#
# COMPACT_ATOMS: atom_id res chain seq x y z
N MET A 1 -9.76 1.37 -0.13
CA MET A 1 -10.08 1.14 1.29
C MET A 1 -11.42 1.81 1.62
N VAL A 2 -12.47 1.06 1.95
CA VAL A 2 -13.81 1.64 2.22
C VAL A 2 -13.86 2.26 3.63
N HIS A 3 -14.25 3.52 3.72
CA HIS A 3 -14.44 4.20 5.02
C HIS A 3 -15.83 4.80 5.07
N LEU A 4 -16.50 4.65 6.21
CA LEU A 4 -17.87 5.15 6.39
C LEU A 4 -17.83 6.29 7.39
N ILE A 5 -18.23 7.47 6.92
CA ILE A 5 -18.19 8.72 7.68
C ILE A 5 -19.64 9.20 7.87
N ARG A 6 -20.04 9.36 9.14
CA ARG A 6 -21.35 9.91 9.51
C ARG A 6 -21.19 11.40 9.78
N ARG A 7 -21.95 12.24 9.07
CA ARG A 7 -22.19 13.64 9.44
C ARG A 7 -23.34 13.68 10.43
N GLN A 8 -23.10 14.17 11.64
CA GLN A 8 -24.20 14.54 12.54
C GLN A 8 -24.66 15.95 12.16
N VAL A 9 -25.94 16.07 11.77
CA VAL A 9 -26.57 17.37 11.50
C VAL A 9 -27.09 17.93 12.83
N ALA A 10 -26.27 18.75 13.48
CA ALA A 10 -26.72 19.79 14.41
C ALA A 10 -25.57 20.77 14.66
N LYS A 11 -25.75 22.04 14.23
CA LYS A 11 -24.93 23.23 14.55
C LYS A 11 -23.40 23.06 14.43
N TRP A 12 -22.88 23.33 13.24
CA TRP A 12 -21.54 23.87 12.93
C TRP A 12 -20.43 23.68 13.99
N SER A 13 -19.81 22.51 13.99
CA SER A 13 -18.39 22.25 14.28
C SER A 13 -18.11 20.80 13.87
N VAL A 14 -17.64 20.57 12.64
CA VAL A 14 -17.67 19.23 12.03
C VAL A 14 -16.62 18.30 12.66
N ALA A 15 -17.02 17.56 13.71
CA ALA A 15 -16.36 16.34 14.12
C ALA A 15 -16.95 15.18 13.30
N CYS A 16 -16.37 14.91 12.13
CA CYS A 16 -16.71 13.70 11.36
C CYS A 16 -16.44 12.45 12.21
N ARG A 17 -17.45 11.60 12.39
CA ARG A 17 -17.29 10.31 13.09
C ARG A 17 -17.20 9.19 12.06
N VAL A 18 -16.10 8.43 12.10
CA VAL A 18 -15.98 7.16 11.37
C VAL A 18 -16.86 6.12 12.07
N VAL A 19 -17.89 5.63 11.39
CA VAL A 19 -18.86 4.65 11.93
C VAL A 19 -18.54 3.22 11.53
N GLY A 20 -17.73 3.03 10.50
CA GLY A 20 -17.29 1.72 10.07
C GLY A 20 -16.14 1.77 9.07
N VAL A 21 -15.42 0.66 9.00
CA VAL A 21 -14.22 0.50 8.18
C VAL A 21 -14.19 -0.90 7.57
N THR A 22 -13.25 -1.16 6.66
CA THR A 22 -12.99 -2.52 6.19
C THR A 22 -12.04 -3.27 7.13
N ASP A 23 -11.94 -4.58 6.94
CA ASP A 23 -10.93 -5.39 7.61
C ASP A 23 -9.48 -5.06 7.19
N ALA A 24 -9.29 -4.25 6.15
CA ALA A 24 -7.97 -3.77 5.74
C ALA A 24 -7.55 -2.46 6.45
N CYS A 25 -8.47 -1.81 7.18
CA CYS A 25 -8.16 -0.60 7.94
C CYS A 25 -7.49 -0.95 9.27
N ASP A 26 -6.19 -0.70 9.35
CA ASP A 26 -5.33 -0.95 10.52
C ASP A 26 -4.63 0.33 11.03
N HIS A 27 -4.91 1.48 10.39
CA HIS A 27 -4.28 2.75 10.70
C HIS A 27 -5.28 3.93 10.68
N PRO A 28 -5.21 4.87 11.65
CA PRO A 28 -4.42 4.78 12.87
C PRO A 28 -4.90 3.60 13.74
N LYS A 29 -4.19 3.24 14.83
CA LYS A 29 -4.44 1.97 15.56
C LYS A 29 -5.90 1.82 16.00
N GLU A 30 -6.59 2.92 16.26
CA GLU A 30 -8.00 2.98 16.65
C GLU A 30 -8.95 2.56 15.51
N ALA A 31 -8.51 2.59 14.25
CA ALA A 31 -9.27 2.09 13.11
C ALA A 31 -9.42 0.57 13.15
N ALA A 32 -8.43 -0.16 13.69
CA ALA A 32 -8.47 -1.61 13.79
C ALA A 32 -9.64 -2.09 14.67
N SER A 33 -9.97 -1.35 15.74
CA SER A 33 -11.05 -1.65 16.68
C SER A 33 -12.44 -1.16 16.23
N ARG A 34 -12.55 -0.51 15.06
CA ARG A 34 -13.84 -0.05 14.53
C ARG A 34 -14.63 -1.21 13.94
N HIS A 35 -15.95 -1.04 13.89
CA HIS A 35 -16.84 -2.02 13.29
C HIS A 35 -16.48 -2.29 11.82
N LYS A 36 -16.45 -3.58 11.47
CA LYS A 36 -16.00 -4.08 10.17
C LYS A 36 -17.19 -4.29 9.24
N VAL A 37 -17.35 -3.36 8.32
CA VAL A 37 -18.53 -3.25 7.42
C VAL A 37 -18.31 -3.97 6.12
N VAL A 38 -17.05 -4.10 5.73
CA VAL A 38 -16.65 -4.90 4.59
C VAL A 38 -15.77 -6.01 5.11
N ARG A 39 -16.23 -7.24 4.93
CA ARG A 39 -15.56 -8.46 5.39
C ARG A 39 -15.18 -9.36 4.23
N CYS A 40 -14.02 -9.99 4.34
CA CYS A 40 -13.62 -11.05 3.43
C CYS A 40 -14.24 -12.37 3.90
N SER A 41 -14.91 -13.11 3.01
CA SER A 41 -15.61 -14.36 3.35
C SER A 41 -14.70 -15.55 3.63
N SER A 42 -13.38 -15.41 3.48
CA SER A 42 -12.38 -16.37 3.96
C SER A 42 -12.30 -16.26 5.50
N GLY A 43 -13.19 -16.95 6.21
CA GLY A 43 -13.27 -16.91 7.67
C GLY A 43 -11.97 -17.34 8.35
N ASP A 44 -11.64 -16.70 9.47
CA ASP A 44 -10.69 -17.04 10.55
C ASP A 44 -9.31 -17.70 10.26
N ALA A 45 -8.95 -17.96 9.00
CA ALA A 45 -7.65 -18.47 8.59
C ALA A 45 -6.83 -17.32 8.00
N LEU A 46 -5.75 -16.98 8.70
CA LEU A 46 -4.75 -15.98 8.33
C LEU A 46 -4.46 -15.95 6.81
N ASP A 47 -4.79 -14.80 6.21
CA ASP A 47 -3.90 -13.98 5.38
C ASP A 47 -3.49 -14.46 3.99
N ARG A 48 -3.53 -15.77 3.69
CA ARG A 48 -3.19 -16.29 2.35
C ARG A 48 -4.37 -16.29 1.38
N GLU A 49 -5.59 -16.17 1.88
CA GLU A 49 -6.81 -16.23 1.04
C GLU A 49 -7.31 -14.87 0.58
N ARG A 50 -6.92 -13.76 1.24
CA ARG A 50 -7.32 -12.39 0.88
C ARG A 50 -6.82 -11.93 -0.49
N GLU A 51 -5.71 -12.50 -0.96
CA GLU A 51 -5.08 -12.18 -2.24
C GLU A 51 -5.41 -13.21 -3.33
N ARG A 52 -6.26 -14.21 -3.05
CA ARG A 52 -6.67 -15.20 -4.06
C ARG A 52 -7.67 -14.59 -5.06
N PRO A 53 -7.54 -14.88 -6.35
CA PRO A 53 -8.63 -14.68 -7.31
C PRO A 53 -9.89 -15.38 -6.80
N GLY A 54 -10.96 -14.62 -6.51
CA GLY A 54 -12.25 -15.16 -6.04
C GLY A 54 -12.57 -14.96 -4.56
N ALA A 55 -11.74 -14.26 -3.78
CA ALA A 55 -12.11 -13.80 -2.43
C ALA A 55 -13.39 -12.95 -2.50
N GLN A 56 -14.48 -13.44 -1.89
CA GLN A 56 -15.74 -12.72 -1.90
C GLN A 56 -15.77 -11.72 -0.75
N TRP A 57 -16.06 -10.48 -1.10
CA TRP A 57 -16.21 -9.43 -0.14
C TRP A 57 -17.68 -9.14 0.09
N THR A 58 -18.07 -9.16 1.35
CA THR A 58 -19.44 -8.88 1.77
C THR A 58 -19.49 -7.54 2.46
N VAL A 59 -20.40 -6.69 1.99
CA VAL A 59 -20.69 -5.40 2.61
C VAL A 59 -21.95 -5.55 3.47
N ASP A 60 -21.83 -5.21 4.75
CA ASP A 60 -22.89 -5.31 5.76
C ASP A 60 -23.94 -4.21 5.55
N ALA A 61 -24.96 -4.52 4.73
CA ALA A 61 -26.05 -3.60 4.40
C ALA A 61 -26.92 -3.24 5.61
N ASP A 62 -27.08 -4.16 6.57
CA ASP A 62 -27.84 -3.90 7.80
C ASP A 62 -27.14 -2.85 8.66
N MET A 63 -25.81 -2.93 8.75
CA MET A 63 -24.99 -1.90 9.40
C MET A 63 -25.18 -0.56 8.70
N LEU A 64 -25.04 -0.53 7.36
CA LEU A 64 -25.22 0.70 6.59
C LEU A 64 -26.60 1.34 6.85
N SER A 65 -27.66 0.55 6.82
CA SER A 65 -29.03 1.00 7.09
C SER A 65 -29.19 1.54 8.52
N ARG A 66 -28.66 0.83 9.53
CA ARG A 66 -28.73 1.27 10.95
C ARG A 66 -27.96 2.56 11.21
N GLU A 67 -26.76 2.71 10.65
CA GLU A 67 -25.90 3.87 10.93
C GLU A 67 -26.22 5.09 10.07
N GLY A 68 -26.75 4.89 8.87
CA GLY A 68 -27.07 5.97 7.92
C GLY A 68 -25.87 6.90 7.65
N PRO A 69 -24.74 6.39 7.12
CA PRO A 69 -23.55 7.21 6.86
C PRO A 69 -23.86 8.30 5.83
N GLY A 70 -23.43 9.54 6.08
CA GLY A 70 -23.59 10.64 5.12
C GLY A 70 -22.57 10.60 3.98
N LEU A 71 -21.45 9.90 4.18
CA LEU A 71 -20.38 9.74 3.20
C LEU A 71 -19.80 8.33 3.30
N VAL A 72 -19.71 7.65 2.15
CA VAL A 72 -19.03 6.38 1.95
C VAL A 72 -17.86 6.63 1.03
N LEU A 73 -16.65 6.38 1.53
CA LEU A 73 -15.44 6.35 0.70
C LEU A 73 -15.26 4.92 0.21
N ALA A 74 -15.00 4.72 -1.07
CA ALA A 74 -14.50 3.46 -1.60
C ALA A 74 -13.38 3.74 -2.59
N SER A 75 -12.58 2.73 -2.92
CA SER A 75 -11.46 2.91 -3.84
C SER A 75 -11.49 1.87 -4.93
N ASP A 76 -11.11 2.26 -6.13
CA ASP A 76 -11.05 1.41 -7.31
C ASP A 76 -9.64 1.44 -7.92
N SER A 77 -8.64 1.05 -7.12
CA SER A 77 -7.23 1.09 -7.53
C SER A 77 -6.69 -0.29 -7.99
N GLY A 78 -7.56 -1.20 -8.42
CA GLY A 78 -7.21 -2.44 -9.13
C GLY A 78 -6.43 -3.52 -8.34
N HIS A 79 -5.90 -3.23 -7.15
CA HIS A 79 -5.10 -4.17 -6.36
C HIS A 79 -5.73 -4.33 -4.98
N ALA A 80 -6.29 -5.50 -4.73
CA ALA A 80 -6.79 -5.90 -3.41
C ALA A 80 -7.80 -4.93 -2.77
N CYS A 81 -8.65 -4.26 -3.57
CA CYS A 81 -9.74 -3.51 -2.94
C CYS A 81 -10.74 -4.51 -2.36
N PRO A 82 -11.04 -4.39 -1.06
CA PRO A 82 -11.91 -5.31 -0.38
C PRO A 82 -13.39 -5.21 -0.77
N ALA A 83 -13.76 -4.49 -1.82
CA ALA A 83 -15.06 -4.51 -2.46
C ALA A 83 -14.90 -3.67 -3.72
N ASP A 84 -15.28 -4.20 -4.88
CA ASP A 84 -15.39 -3.37 -6.07
C ASP A 84 -16.47 -2.29 -5.88
N ALA A 85 -16.42 -1.23 -6.68
CA ALA A 85 -17.39 -0.13 -6.57
C ALA A 85 -18.84 -0.62 -6.74
N HIS A 86 -19.03 -1.73 -7.46
CA HIS A 86 -20.33 -2.33 -7.71
C HIS A 86 -20.93 -2.94 -6.44
N ALA A 87 -20.19 -3.77 -5.72
CA ALA A 87 -20.61 -4.39 -4.47
C ALA A 87 -20.96 -3.35 -3.39
N VAL A 88 -20.22 -2.23 -3.33
CA VAL A 88 -20.54 -1.11 -2.44
C VAL A 88 -21.85 -0.43 -2.87
N ALA A 89 -22.03 -0.18 -4.16
CA ALA A 89 -23.25 0.42 -4.69
C ALA A 89 -24.48 -0.45 -4.45
N GLU A 90 -24.40 -1.76 -4.70
CA GLU A 90 -25.46 -2.73 -4.42
C GLU A 90 -25.81 -2.79 -2.93
N ALA A 91 -24.81 -2.74 -2.05
CA ALA A 91 -25.03 -2.73 -0.61
C ALA A 91 -25.72 -1.44 -0.14
N LEU A 92 -25.34 -0.29 -0.69
CA LEU A 92 -26.04 0.97 -0.45
C LEU A 92 -27.49 0.93 -0.93
N GLN A 93 -27.74 0.28 -2.07
CA GLN A 93 -29.09 0.07 -2.58
C GLN A 93 -29.93 -0.81 -1.66
N ARG A 94 -29.40 -1.96 -1.24
CA ARG A 94 -30.08 -2.85 -0.28
C ARG A 94 -30.32 -2.18 1.07
N ALA A 95 -29.42 -1.30 1.50
CA ALA A 95 -29.57 -0.52 2.73
C ALA A 95 -30.60 0.62 2.64
N GLY A 96 -31.18 0.88 1.45
CA GLY A 96 -32.09 2.02 1.23
C GLY A 96 -31.38 3.37 1.21
N LEU A 97 -30.06 3.37 0.96
CA LEU A 97 -29.19 4.56 0.97
C LEU A 97 -28.82 5.04 -0.43
N CYS A 98 -29.50 4.56 -1.48
CA CYS A 98 -29.40 5.09 -2.84
C CYS A 98 -30.73 5.72 -3.28
N GLY A 99 -30.67 6.71 -4.17
CA GLY A 99 -31.85 7.34 -4.78
C GLY A 99 -32.05 8.82 -4.39
N PRO A 100 -33.08 9.48 -4.95
CA PRO A 100 -33.25 10.93 -4.89
C PRO A 100 -33.50 11.50 -3.49
N HIS A 101 -33.88 10.64 -2.53
CA HIS A 101 -34.12 11.03 -1.14
C HIS A 101 -32.99 10.63 -0.19
N SER A 102 -31.93 9.98 -0.68
CA SER A 102 -30.78 9.62 0.14
C SER A 102 -29.84 10.81 0.34
N SER A 103 -29.44 11.05 1.59
CA SER A 103 -28.36 11.99 1.92
C SER A 103 -26.96 11.35 1.89
N THR A 104 -26.86 10.06 1.58
CA THR A 104 -25.61 9.31 1.55
C THR A 104 -24.88 9.55 0.24
N ARG A 105 -23.67 10.10 0.32
CA ARG A 105 -22.78 10.28 -0.83
C ARG A 105 -21.77 9.13 -0.91
N LEU A 106 -21.66 8.48 -2.06
CA LEU A 106 -20.55 7.57 -2.38
C LEU A 106 -19.44 8.38 -3.08
N LEU A 107 -18.22 8.33 -2.57
CA LEU A 107 -17.02 8.88 -3.18
C LEU A 107 -16.08 7.73 -3.56
N LEU A 108 -15.91 7.53 -4.86
CA LEU A 108 -15.00 6.52 -5.43
C LEU A 108 -13.65 7.18 -5.74
N LEU A 109 -12.57 6.62 -5.19
CA LEU A 109 -11.21 7.13 -5.35
C LEU A 109 -10.35 6.11 -6.12
N GLY A 110 -9.81 6.51 -7.26
CA GLY A 110 -8.94 5.66 -8.09
C GLY A 110 -7.60 6.32 -8.37
N PRO A 111 -6.81 6.71 -7.35
CA PRO A 111 -5.55 7.38 -7.61
C PRO A 111 -4.58 6.44 -8.31
N ARG A 112 -3.90 6.95 -9.34
CA ARG A 112 -2.91 6.20 -10.10
C ARG A 112 -1.52 6.77 -9.90
N THR A 113 -1.40 8.07 -9.70
CA THR A 113 -0.13 8.76 -9.44
C THR A 113 -0.06 9.26 -8.00
N LEU A 114 1.13 9.65 -7.55
CA LEU A 114 1.33 10.29 -6.26
C LEU A 114 0.56 11.62 -6.18
N ALA A 115 0.46 12.35 -7.30
CA ALA A 115 -0.38 13.53 -7.40
C ALA A 115 -1.85 13.20 -7.13
N ASP A 116 -2.39 12.13 -7.74
CA ASP A 116 -3.77 11.70 -7.52
C ASP A 116 -4.01 11.26 -6.07
N VAL A 117 -3.01 10.65 -5.41
CA VAL A 117 -3.11 10.30 -3.98
C VAL A 117 -3.27 11.56 -3.13
N LEU A 118 -2.51 12.62 -3.43
CA LEU A 118 -2.63 13.89 -2.71
C LEU A 118 -3.96 14.59 -3.02
N GLU A 119 -4.43 14.52 -4.27
CA GLU A 119 -5.72 15.07 -4.68
C GLU A 119 -6.89 14.33 -4.01
N SER A 120 -6.81 13.00 -3.91
CA SER A 120 -7.79 12.18 -3.17
C SER A 120 -7.93 12.63 -1.71
N ILE A 121 -6.85 13.08 -1.06
CA ILE A 121 -6.91 13.63 0.31
C ILE A 121 -7.73 14.94 0.33
N LEU A 122 -7.57 15.79 -0.68
CA LEU A 122 -8.35 17.03 -0.82
C LEU A 122 -9.83 16.74 -1.07
N GLU A 123 -10.14 15.80 -1.97
CA GLU A 123 -11.51 15.37 -2.26
C GLU A 123 -12.21 14.81 -1.02
N VAL A 124 -11.53 13.94 -0.28
CA VAL A 124 -12.02 13.40 0.99
C VAL A 124 -12.26 14.51 2.00
N GLY A 125 -11.31 15.45 2.12
CA GLY A 125 -11.45 16.63 2.98
C GLY A 125 -12.68 17.47 2.63
N ALA A 126 -12.86 17.79 1.35
CA ALA A 126 -14.01 18.56 0.88
C ALA A 126 -15.33 17.84 1.15
N ALA A 127 -15.41 16.54 0.82
CA ALA A 127 -16.61 15.73 1.05
C ALA A 127 -16.94 15.58 2.54
N ALA A 128 -15.93 15.48 3.40
CA ALA A 128 -16.10 15.43 4.85
C ALA A 128 -16.50 16.79 5.45
N GLY A 129 -16.19 17.91 4.79
CA GLY A 129 -16.32 19.26 5.36
C GLY A 129 -15.09 19.70 6.17
N ALA A 130 -13.93 19.12 5.87
CA ALA A 130 -12.64 19.37 6.49
C ALA A 130 -11.60 19.87 5.47
N ALA A 131 -12.03 20.64 4.46
CA ALA A 131 -11.17 21.10 3.36
C ALA A 131 -9.92 21.84 3.84
N ALA A 132 -10.05 22.74 4.82
CA ALA A 132 -8.91 23.49 5.37
C ALA A 132 -7.86 22.57 6.02
N GLU A 133 -8.28 21.49 6.70
CA GLU A 133 -7.34 20.53 7.27
C GLU A 133 -6.70 19.65 6.20
N ALA A 134 -7.46 19.24 5.17
CA ALA A 134 -6.90 18.50 4.05
C ALA A 134 -5.82 19.28 3.30
N VAL A 135 -6.02 20.59 3.07
CA VAL A 135 -4.98 21.46 2.50
C VAL A 135 -3.73 21.47 3.38
N ARG A 136 -3.85 21.67 4.70
CA ARG A 136 -2.70 21.64 5.63
C ARG A 136 -1.97 20.29 5.63
N VAL A 137 -2.71 19.19 5.55
CA VAL A 137 -2.14 17.84 5.43
C VAL A 137 -1.35 17.73 4.13
N VAL A 138 -1.95 18.06 2.99
CA VAL A 138 -1.29 17.97 1.68
C VAL A 138 -0.06 18.87 1.58
N ASP A 139 -0.10 20.08 2.11
CA ASP A 139 1.05 20.98 2.13
C ASP A 139 2.23 20.41 2.93
N ARG A 140 1.95 19.81 4.09
CA ARG A 140 2.97 19.08 4.88
C ARG A 140 3.54 17.88 4.11
N LEU A 141 2.68 17.11 3.44
CA LEU A 141 3.11 15.95 2.65
C LEU A 141 4.00 16.37 1.47
N ARG A 142 3.62 17.43 0.74
CA ARG A 142 4.43 18.01 -0.34
C ARG A 142 5.77 18.52 0.16
N ALA A 143 5.80 19.17 1.32
CA ALA A 143 7.05 19.63 1.92
C ALA A 143 7.99 18.46 2.27
N ARG A 144 7.46 17.37 2.82
CA ARG A 144 8.21 16.15 3.11
C ARG A 144 8.75 15.46 1.85
N LEU A 145 7.94 15.37 0.79
CA LEU A 145 8.37 14.83 -0.50
C LEU A 145 9.54 15.63 -1.09
N ARG A 146 9.45 16.97 -1.06
CA ARG A 146 10.55 17.84 -1.49
C ARG A 146 11.81 17.64 -0.65
N ALA A 147 11.66 17.49 0.67
CA ALA A 147 12.79 17.25 1.56
C ALA A 147 13.48 15.92 1.27
N ALA A 148 12.70 14.83 1.10
CA ALA A 148 13.23 13.51 0.75
C ALA A 148 13.99 13.54 -0.60
N ALA A 149 13.39 14.15 -1.63
CA ALA A 149 14.02 14.30 -2.94
C ALA A 149 15.32 15.13 -2.86
N ALA A 150 15.35 16.18 -2.04
CA ALA A 150 16.55 16.99 -1.83
C ALA A 150 17.65 16.24 -1.09
N GLU A 151 17.30 15.38 -0.12
CA GLU A 151 18.25 14.59 0.66
C GLU A 151 19.00 13.58 -0.23
N VAL A 152 18.32 12.99 -1.21
CA VAL A 152 18.91 12.03 -2.16
C VAL A 152 19.47 12.68 -3.44
N ALA A 153 19.31 14.00 -3.62
CA ALA A 153 19.78 14.70 -4.82
C ALA A 153 21.31 14.63 -5.00
N ALA A 154 22.06 14.49 -3.90
CA ALA A 154 23.51 14.34 -3.90
C ALA A 154 24.00 12.89 -4.10
N ALA A 155 23.08 11.93 -4.30
CA ALA A 155 23.44 10.54 -4.53
C ALA A 155 24.31 10.37 -5.79
N GLN A 156 25.39 9.61 -5.65
CA GLN A 156 26.33 9.35 -6.75
C GLN A 156 25.79 8.39 -7.80
N SER A 157 24.76 7.62 -7.45
CA SER A 157 24.13 6.65 -8.33
C SER A 157 22.65 6.54 -8.00
N ARG A 158 21.87 6.02 -8.96
CA ARG A 158 20.46 5.71 -8.81
C ARG A 158 20.28 4.23 -9.08
N PRO A 159 20.17 3.38 -8.05
CA PRO A 159 20.15 1.93 -8.25
C PRO A 159 18.88 1.50 -8.97
N ARG A 160 18.96 0.48 -9.83
CA ARG A 160 17.78 -0.15 -10.44
C ARG A 160 16.97 -0.89 -9.38
N VAL A 161 15.76 -0.43 -9.14
CA VAL A 161 14.82 -0.91 -8.14
C VAL A 161 13.69 -1.68 -8.79
N MET A 162 13.38 -2.85 -8.24
CA MET A 162 12.18 -3.61 -8.59
C MET A 162 11.32 -3.81 -7.35
N ILE A 163 10.04 -3.41 -7.42
CA ILE A 163 9.06 -3.62 -6.36
C ILE A 163 8.06 -4.68 -6.82
N LEU A 164 8.03 -5.82 -6.13
CA LEU A 164 7.06 -6.88 -6.35
C LEU A 164 5.88 -6.70 -5.38
N ASP A 165 4.70 -6.41 -5.92
CA ASP A 165 3.47 -6.18 -5.14
C ASP A 165 2.60 -7.43 -4.97
N SER A 166 2.92 -8.50 -5.70
CA SER A 166 2.48 -9.88 -5.44
C SER A 166 3.54 -10.88 -5.90
N LEU A 167 3.57 -12.06 -5.28
CA LEU A 167 4.47 -13.15 -5.63
C LEU A 167 3.71 -14.38 -6.17
N GLN A 168 2.39 -14.38 -6.04
CA GLN A 168 1.51 -15.45 -6.52
C GLN A 168 0.18 -14.88 -7.06
N PRO A 169 0.07 -14.55 -8.36
CA PRO A 169 1.15 -14.56 -9.36
C PRO A 169 2.18 -13.44 -9.13
N LEU A 170 3.36 -13.59 -9.72
CA LEU A 170 4.40 -12.56 -9.65
C LEU A 170 3.93 -11.30 -10.39
N SER A 171 3.95 -10.17 -9.68
CA SER A 171 3.47 -8.89 -10.21
C SER A 171 4.47 -7.77 -9.89
N LEU A 172 4.77 -6.97 -10.92
CA LEU A 172 5.56 -5.75 -10.82
C LEU A 172 4.63 -4.61 -10.43
N GLY A 173 4.95 -3.93 -9.32
CA GLY A 173 4.13 -2.86 -8.79
C GLY A 173 4.12 -1.62 -9.68
N GLY A 174 2.92 -1.17 -10.05
CA GLY A 174 2.68 0.06 -10.81
C GLY A 174 2.10 1.18 -9.95
N LEU A 175 1.16 1.92 -10.54
CA LEU A 175 0.51 3.11 -10.00
C LEU A 175 1.55 4.18 -9.66
N TRP A 176 1.58 4.64 -8.42
CA TRP A 176 2.49 5.68 -7.92
C TRP A 176 3.88 5.11 -7.60
N LEU A 177 4.09 3.80 -7.66
CA LEU A 177 5.37 3.18 -7.28
C LEU A 177 6.56 3.64 -8.14
N PRO A 178 6.46 3.84 -9.47
CA PRO A 178 7.54 4.44 -10.25
C PRO A 178 7.95 5.82 -9.71
N GLU A 179 6.99 6.69 -9.35
CA GLU A 179 7.27 8.00 -8.75
C GLU A 179 7.87 7.88 -7.34
N VAL A 180 7.41 6.91 -6.55
CA VAL A 180 7.99 6.61 -5.23
C VAL A 180 9.46 6.21 -5.39
N VAL A 181 9.81 5.39 -6.38
CA VAL A 181 11.20 5.02 -6.67
C VAL A 181 12.01 6.24 -7.11
N ASP A 182 11.48 7.04 -8.04
CA ASP A 182 12.16 8.22 -8.57
C ASP A 182 12.49 9.24 -7.48
N LEU A 183 11.50 9.59 -6.65
CA LEU A 183 11.65 10.54 -5.53
C LEU A 183 12.57 10.02 -4.42
N SER A 184 12.74 8.70 -4.35
CA SER A 184 13.66 8.05 -3.41
C SER A 184 15.10 7.97 -3.94
N GLY A 185 15.35 8.46 -5.16
CA GLY A 185 16.66 8.43 -5.80
C GLY A 185 17.01 7.06 -6.39
N GLY A 186 16.02 6.25 -6.77
CA GLY A 186 16.20 4.99 -7.49
C GLY A 186 15.78 5.09 -8.95
N ASP A 187 15.85 3.98 -9.67
CA ASP A 187 15.40 3.89 -11.05
C ASP A 187 14.53 2.66 -11.28
N GLN A 188 13.43 2.80 -12.02
CA GLN A 188 12.48 1.73 -12.33
C GLN A 188 11.96 1.89 -13.76
N GLU A 189 12.78 1.50 -14.74
CA GLU A 189 12.51 1.69 -16.17
C GLU A 189 11.41 0.79 -16.77
N LEU A 190 10.84 -0.13 -16.00
CA LEU A 190 9.89 -1.14 -16.53
C LEU A 190 8.43 -0.67 -16.60
N LEU A 191 8.08 0.44 -15.94
CA LEU A 191 6.72 1.00 -15.91
C LEU A 191 6.76 2.52 -15.85
N GLU A 192 5.91 3.17 -16.63
CA GLU A 192 5.66 4.60 -16.51
C GLU A 192 4.80 4.91 -15.28
N PRO A 193 4.98 6.08 -14.63
CA PRO A 193 4.08 6.58 -13.59
C PRO A 193 2.60 6.41 -13.95
N GLY A 194 1.80 5.90 -13.01
CA GLY A 194 0.37 5.68 -13.19
C GLY A 194 -0.01 4.42 -13.97
N SER A 195 0.93 3.68 -14.57
CA SER A 195 0.65 2.39 -15.22
C SER A 195 0.06 1.39 -14.22
N ALA A 196 -0.85 0.52 -14.62
CA ALA A 196 -1.31 -0.54 -13.71
C ALA A 196 -0.14 -1.47 -13.35
N SER A 197 -0.19 -2.11 -12.17
CA SER A 197 0.73 -3.22 -11.90
C SER A 197 0.51 -4.32 -12.94
N ARG A 198 1.58 -5.05 -13.22
CA ARG A 198 1.63 -5.98 -14.34
C ARG A 198 2.18 -7.32 -13.88
N ALA A 199 1.47 -8.38 -14.21
CA ALA A 199 1.99 -9.74 -14.07
C ALA A 199 3.29 -9.89 -14.88
N ILE A 200 4.33 -10.41 -14.23
CA ILE A 200 5.68 -10.48 -14.80
C ILE A 200 6.23 -11.90 -14.66
N ALA A 201 6.97 -12.37 -15.66
CA ALA A 201 7.66 -13.64 -15.60
C ALA A 201 8.98 -13.52 -14.84
N TRP A 202 9.43 -14.61 -14.21
CA TRP A 202 10.70 -14.61 -13.48
C TRP A 202 11.92 -14.28 -14.37
N ASP A 203 11.91 -14.70 -15.63
CA ASP A 203 12.99 -14.38 -16.57
C ASP A 203 13.07 -12.89 -16.90
N GLU A 204 11.94 -12.18 -16.83
CA GLU A 204 11.93 -10.73 -17.00
C GLU A 204 12.56 -10.03 -15.78
N VAL A 205 12.30 -10.53 -14.56
CA VAL A 205 12.98 -10.08 -13.33
C VAL A 205 14.50 -10.28 -13.43
N ARG A 206 14.95 -11.43 -13.94
CA ARG A 206 16.38 -11.70 -14.16
C ARG A 206 16.98 -10.76 -15.19
N SER A 207 16.28 -10.52 -16.31
CA SER A 207 16.75 -9.70 -17.42
C SER A 207 16.84 -8.22 -17.05
N ALA A 208 15.95 -7.74 -16.19
CA ALA A 208 16.02 -6.38 -15.64
C ALA A 208 17.24 -6.15 -14.73
N THR A 209 17.87 -7.22 -14.23
CA THR A 209 19.08 -7.16 -13.37
C THR A 209 18.97 -6.16 -12.21
N PRO A 210 17.92 -6.27 -11.36
CA PRO A 210 17.69 -5.33 -10.28
C PRO A 210 18.85 -5.31 -9.30
N GLU A 211 19.27 -4.10 -8.92
CA GLU A 211 20.27 -3.85 -7.87
C GLU A 211 19.63 -3.79 -6.49
N VAL A 212 18.33 -3.48 -6.42
CA VAL A 212 17.50 -3.57 -5.23
C VAL A 212 16.20 -4.28 -5.57
N LEU A 213 15.86 -5.32 -4.80
CA LEU A 213 14.61 -6.05 -4.93
C LEU A 213 13.77 -5.84 -3.67
N LEU A 214 12.59 -5.25 -3.82
CA LEU A 214 11.61 -5.08 -2.75
C LEU A 214 10.45 -6.05 -2.95
N VAL A 215 10.05 -6.70 -1.86
CA VAL A 215 8.81 -7.45 -1.75
C VAL A 215 7.88 -6.63 -0.86
N ALA A 216 6.83 -6.08 -1.45
CA ALA A 216 5.87 -5.22 -0.77
C ALA A 216 4.47 -5.87 -0.68
N GLY A 217 4.29 -7.10 -1.17
CA GLY A 217 3.04 -7.86 -1.09
C GLY A 217 3.18 -9.26 -0.47
N ASN A 218 2.04 -9.94 -0.30
CA ASN A 218 1.85 -11.31 0.24
C ASN A 218 1.97 -11.42 1.77
N GLY A 219 0.88 -11.12 2.47
CA GLY A 219 0.68 -11.51 3.88
C GLY A 219 0.59 -10.35 4.87
N CYS A 220 0.42 -10.69 6.16
CA CYS A 220 0.26 -9.75 7.28
C CYS A 220 1.56 -9.02 7.68
N GLY A 221 2.06 -8.19 6.77
CA GLY A 221 3.28 -7.40 6.94
C GLY A 221 4.56 -8.22 6.75
N PRO A 222 5.73 -7.65 7.07
CA PRO A 222 7.01 -8.20 6.63
C PRO A 222 7.32 -9.62 7.11
N ALA A 223 6.86 -10.01 8.30
CA ALA A 223 7.05 -11.37 8.82
C ALA A 223 6.21 -12.41 8.06
N GLY A 224 5.02 -12.03 7.59
CA GLY A 224 4.13 -12.92 6.81
C GLY A 224 4.68 -13.23 5.42
N ALA A 225 5.36 -12.26 4.80
CA ALA A 225 5.95 -12.41 3.46
C ALA A 225 7.23 -13.27 3.44
N LEU A 226 7.82 -13.60 4.60
CA LEU A 226 9.03 -14.42 4.71
C LEU A 226 8.89 -15.77 4.00
N GLY A 227 7.72 -16.42 4.13
CA GLY A 227 7.45 -17.69 3.46
C GLY A 227 7.51 -17.57 1.94
N ALA A 228 6.90 -16.52 1.38
CA ALA A 228 6.86 -16.28 -0.06
C ALA A 228 8.26 -15.98 -0.65
N VAL A 229 9.16 -15.36 0.12
CA VAL A 229 10.56 -15.16 -0.30
C VAL A 229 11.32 -16.49 -0.42
N SER A 230 10.98 -17.51 0.37
CA SER A 230 11.58 -18.84 0.19
C SER A 230 11.27 -19.44 -1.19
N GLU A 231 10.12 -19.12 -1.77
CA GLU A 231 9.72 -19.61 -3.08
C GLU A 231 10.46 -18.87 -4.20
N LEU A 232 10.58 -17.54 -4.11
CA LEU A 232 11.46 -16.74 -4.96
C LEU A 232 12.90 -17.27 -4.95
N ALA A 233 13.41 -17.62 -3.77
CA ALA A 233 14.76 -18.16 -3.61
C ALA A 233 14.96 -19.54 -4.26
N ALA A 234 13.87 -20.27 -4.54
CA ALA A 234 13.88 -21.52 -5.28
C ALA A 234 13.93 -21.33 -6.80
N LEU A 235 13.65 -20.13 -7.30
CA LEU A 235 13.66 -19.86 -8.73
C LEU A 235 15.10 -19.84 -9.30
N PRO A 236 15.32 -20.43 -10.50
CA PRO A 236 16.64 -20.47 -11.11
C PRO A 236 17.27 -19.09 -11.29
N GLY A 237 18.52 -18.93 -10.83
CA GLY A 237 19.25 -17.66 -10.95
C GLY A 237 18.97 -16.62 -9.87
N TRP A 238 18.17 -16.94 -8.84
CA TRP A 238 18.05 -16.11 -7.63
C TRP A 238 19.42 -15.64 -7.10
N TRP A 239 20.32 -16.60 -6.85
CA TRP A 239 21.67 -16.32 -6.32
C TRP A 239 22.59 -15.55 -7.27
N SER A 240 22.21 -15.42 -8.55
CA SER A 240 22.97 -14.63 -9.53
C SER A 240 22.52 -13.18 -9.62
N LEU A 241 21.33 -12.83 -9.11
CA LEU A 241 20.80 -11.47 -9.16
C LEU A 241 21.72 -10.47 -8.45
N PRO A 242 21.94 -9.26 -9.02
CA PRO A 242 22.75 -8.23 -8.37
C PRO A 242 22.25 -7.88 -6.96
N ALA A 243 20.93 -7.68 -6.80
CA ALA A 243 20.31 -7.44 -5.49
C ALA A 243 20.62 -8.54 -4.46
N VAL A 244 20.55 -9.82 -4.84
CA VAL A 244 20.82 -10.95 -3.93
C VAL A 244 22.30 -11.02 -3.56
N LYS A 245 23.20 -10.88 -4.55
CA LYS A 245 24.65 -10.88 -4.32
C LYS A 245 25.08 -9.75 -3.38
N ALA A 246 24.43 -8.59 -3.46
CA ALA A 246 24.72 -7.43 -2.63
C ALA A 246 23.94 -7.42 -1.29
N GLY A 247 23.10 -8.43 -1.01
CA GLY A 247 22.23 -8.42 0.17
C GLY A 247 21.20 -7.28 0.17
N ARG A 248 20.84 -6.75 -1.01
CA ARG A 248 19.88 -5.66 -1.22
C ARG A 248 18.50 -6.19 -1.59
N VAL A 249 18.05 -7.22 -0.87
CA VAL A 249 16.67 -7.72 -0.94
C VAL A 249 15.95 -7.31 0.33
N TYR A 250 14.79 -6.70 0.17
CA TYR A 250 14.01 -6.13 1.27
C TYR A 250 12.58 -6.63 1.24
N ILE A 251 12.01 -6.84 2.41
CA ILE A 251 10.58 -7.02 2.61
C ILE A 251 10.09 -5.77 3.31
N VAL A 252 9.11 -5.08 2.73
CA VAL A 252 8.59 -3.82 3.24
C VAL A 252 7.11 -3.97 3.60
N ASP A 253 6.70 -3.30 4.67
CA ASP A 253 5.32 -3.24 5.12
C ASP A 253 4.42 -2.67 4.00
N ALA A 254 3.59 -3.54 3.41
CA ALA A 254 2.74 -3.24 2.27
C ALA A 254 1.96 -1.92 2.38
N PRO A 255 1.36 -1.56 3.54
CA PRO A 255 0.65 -0.29 3.71
C PRO A 255 1.47 0.98 3.43
N LEU A 256 2.80 0.91 3.52
CA LEU A 256 3.67 2.06 3.21
C LEU A 256 3.78 2.32 1.70
N LEU A 257 3.60 1.30 0.86
CA LEU A 257 3.84 1.38 -0.57
C LEU A 257 2.58 1.12 -1.41
N LEU A 258 1.68 0.26 -0.95
CA LEU A 258 0.55 -0.26 -1.74
C LEU A 258 -0.81 0.32 -1.33
N ARG A 259 -0.85 1.29 -0.40
CA ARG A 259 -2.10 1.94 0.00
C ARG A 259 -2.05 3.43 -0.27
N ALA A 260 -2.97 3.90 -1.11
CA ALA A 260 -3.19 5.31 -1.34
C ALA A 260 -3.60 6.02 -0.04
N GLY A 261 -2.82 7.01 0.37
CA GLY A 261 -3.10 7.84 1.53
C GLY A 261 -1.85 8.56 2.04
N PRO A 262 -1.96 9.31 3.14
CA PRO A 262 -0.87 10.14 3.66
C PRO A 262 0.44 9.39 3.93
N ARG A 263 0.35 8.10 4.28
CA ARG A 263 1.50 7.25 4.62
C ARG A 263 2.38 6.87 3.42
N ILE A 264 1.94 7.14 2.17
CA ILE A 264 2.79 6.89 1.00
C ILE A 264 4.09 7.72 1.05
N VAL A 265 4.03 8.91 1.67
CA VAL A 265 5.21 9.76 1.90
C VAL A 265 6.17 9.13 2.91
N ASP A 266 5.65 8.40 3.90
CA ASP A 266 6.50 7.59 4.79
C ASP A 266 7.21 6.48 3.98
N GLY A 267 6.53 5.92 2.97
CA GLY A 267 7.09 4.95 2.04
C GLY A 267 8.25 5.51 1.21
N VAL A 268 8.12 6.73 0.69
CA VAL A 268 9.21 7.45 -0.01
C VAL A 268 10.42 7.63 0.90
N GLU A 269 10.21 8.11 2.13
CA GLU A 269 11.31 8.32 3.08
C GLU A 269 12.00 7.00 3.48
N VAL A 270 11.22 5.93 3.67
CA VAL A 270 11.76 4.58 3.95
C VAL A 270 12.55 4.06 2.76
N LEU A 271 12.06 4.22 1.53
CA LEU A 271 12.76 3.77 0.35
C LEU A 271 14.03 4.59 0.11
N ALA A 272 14.00 5.91 0.29
CA ALA A 272 15.20 6.76 0.25
C ALA A 272 16.28 6.27 1.22
N ARG A 273 15.91 5.88 2.45
CA ARG A 273 16.80 5.25 3.43
C ARG A 273 17.34 3.89 2.99
N ILE A 274 16.54 3.07 2.32
CA ILE A 274 16.96 1.76 1.78
C ILE A 274 17.96 1.93 0.63
N LEU A 275 17.74 2.91 -0.23
CA LEU A 275 18.55 3.14 -1.43
C LEU A 275 19.87 3.85 -1.11
N HIS A 276 19.82 4.82 -0.19
CA HIS A 276 20.92 5.73 0.15
C HIS A 276 21.18 5.81 1.68
N PRO A 277 21.60 4.70 2.32
CA PRO A 277 21.77 4.63 3.77
C PRO A 277 22.89 5.55 4.32
N ASP A 278 23.79 6.05 3.49
CA ASP A 278 24.84 6.97 3.91
C ASP A 278 24.41 8.45 3.83
N LEU A 279 23.35 8.75 3.07
CA LEU A 279 22.78 10.09 2.94
C LEU A 279 21.59 10.30 3.87
N VAL A 280 20.67 9.33 3.89
CA VAL A 280 19.44 9.42 4.66
C VAL A 280 19.66 8.77 6.00
N LEU A 281 19.79 9.55 7.07
CA LEU A 281 20.08 9.01 8.42
C LEU A 281 18.83 8.70 9.25
N ARG A 282 17.65 9.09 8.75
CA ARG A 282 16.39 8.81 9.43
C ARG A 282 16.16 7.30 9.53
N ARG A 283 15.78 6.84 10.72
CA ARG A 283 15.46 5.44 10.97
C ARG A 283 14.14 5.04 10.32
N CYS A 284 14.10 3.80 9.83
CA CYS A 284 12.85 3.20 9.39
C CYS A 284 11.92 2.92 10.60
N PRO A 285 10.59 2.93 10.40
CA PRO A 285 9.66 2.51 11.44
C PRO A 285 9.96 1.08 11.90
N GLU A 286 9.76 0.82 13.19
CA GLU A 286 10.09 -0.48 13.77
C GLU A 286 9.29 -1.61 13.08
N LYS A 287 9.97 -2.70 12.72
CA LYS A 287 9.40 -3.88 12.03
C LYS A 287 8.82 -3.60 10.64
N ALA A 288 8.95 -2.39 10.09
CA ALA A 288 8.41 -2.06 8.78
C ALA A 288 9.27 -2.59 7.62
N VAL A 289 10.55 -2.89 7.87
CA VAL A 289 11.49 -3.37 6.85
C VAL A 289 12.33 -4.52 7.40
N LEU A 290 12.38 -5.62 6.64
CA LEU A 290 13.36 -6.69 6.82
C LEU A 290 14.34 -6.67 5.64
N LYS A 291 15.62 -6.88 5.91
CA LYS A 291 16.69 -6.96 4.91
C LYS A 291 17.33 -8.34 4.93
N LEU A 292 17.61 -8.89 3.75
CA LEU A 292 18.41 -10.10 3.60
C LEU A 292 19.85 -9.85 4.06
N ALA A 293 20.21 -10.42 5.22
CA ALA A 293 21.52 -10.32 5.86
C ALA A 293 22.41 -11.53 5.53
N LEU A 294 22.61 -11.78 4.23
CA LEU A 294 23.64 -12.71 3.75
C LEU A 294 24.87 -11.91 3.32
N HIS A 295 26.06 -12.44 3.63
CA HIS A 295 27.30 -11.83 3.13
C HIS A 295 27.40 -11.99 1.61
N GLY A 296 28.18 -11.09 0.97
CA GLY A 296 28.29 -11.05 -0.48
C GLY A 296 28.67 -12.40 -1.09
N GLY A 297 27.78 -12.97 -1.90
CA GLY A 297 27.96 -14.26 -2.56
C GLY A 297 27.65 -15.50 -1.70
N GLN A 298 27.29 -15.34 -0.43
CA GLN A 298 26.87 -16.44 0.43
C GLN A 298 25.56 -17.06 -0.09
N ARG A 299 25.48 -18.39 -0.05
CA ARG A 299 24.28 -19.16 -0.41
C ARG A 299 23.83 -20.00 0.76
N CYS A 300 22.54 -20.26 0.86
CA CYS A 300 21.98 -21.22 1.79
C CYS A 300 20.95 -22.10 1.08
N ARG A 301 20.49 -23.17 1.75
CA ARG A 301 19.31 -23.90 1.28
C ARG A 301 18.12 -22.93 1.24
N GLN A 302 17.28 -23.03 0.21
CA GLN A 302 16.21 -22.07 -0.07
C GLN A 302 15.25 -21.92 1.10
N ARG A 303 14.87 -23.05 1.72
CA ARG A 303 14.04 -23.10 2.94
C ARG A 303 14.61 -22.33 4.15
N LEU A 304 15.91 -22.01 4.13
CA LEU A 304 16.58 -21.29 5.22
C LEU A 304 16.71 -19.79 4.94
N VAL A 305 16.45 -19.34 3.71
CA VAL A 305 16.51 -17.90 3.34
C VAL A 305 15.69 -17.01 4.27
N PRO A 306 14.47 -17.40 4.70
CA PRO A 306 13.70 -16.61 5.66
C PRO A 306 14.44 -16.27 6.95
N ASN A 307 15.32 -17.15 7.43
CA ASN A 307 16.06 -16.97 8.68
C ASN A 307 17.15 -15.90 8.58
N TYR A 308 17.50 -15.47 7.37
CA TYR A 308 18.49 -14.43 7.12
C TYR A 308 17.88 -13.05 6.93
N PHE A 309 16.56 -12.89 7.06
CA PHE A 309 15.93 -11.58 7.05
C PHE A 309 15.95 -10.96 8.44
N LEU A 310 16.67 -9.85 8.59
CA LEU A 310 16.81 -9.12 9.85
C LEU A 310 16.16 -7.75 9.77
N PRO A 311 15.65 -7.19 10.89
CA PRO A 311 15.13 -5.83 10.90
C PRO A 311 16.16 -4.81 10.39
N PHE A 312 15.75 -4.02 9.40
CA PHE A 312 16.56 -2.92 8.88
C PHE A 312 16.32 -1.67 9.73
N ARG A 313 17.40 -1.04 10.22
CA ARG A 313 17.36 0.08 11.17
C ARG A 313 17.89 1.38 10.58
#